data_AF-A0A3D1CTS7-F1
#
_entry.id   AF-A0A3D1CTS7-F1
#
_cell.length_a   1.000
_cell.length_b   1.000
_cell.length_c   1.000
_cell.angle_alpha   90.00
_cell.angle_beta   90.00
_cell.angle_gamma   90.00
#
_symmetry.space_group_name_H-M   'P 1'
#
loop_
_entity.id
_entity.type
_entity.pdbx_description
1 polymer ?
#
loop_
_entity_poly.entity_id
_entity_poly.type
_entity_poly.pdbx_seq_one_letter_code
_entity_poly.pdbx_strand_id
1 'polypeptide(L)'
;MNFNPQAITVATQAYLNDLVRYFQDPNSSEMTYRTPFQHWLTQIFPKEDGYLIQHDQRTIDGNKPDFVVSKNDVPLLYIEVKRVGEDLNKIAKSSQASRYFGYANLIITDYLDFRFFRNGQQYEEPIVLGTSHKQTHGITPNIDQSERLVRTILDFVSSQKEPIKSGKHLAKIMGGRAQRIRDNIIDFLKKPSPDNESLFKVMRVIKENLLTDITLESFADMYAQTLVYGLFAARYADKTAENFSRQEARDLVPASNPFLQHFFDHIAGTNFPRRLDIIIAELCEVFTHADVHQLLGQYYSGNAQQALKDPVVHFYEDFLLEYDPAKKMEMGVFYTPLPVVRFILRSVNVLLQTKFGINQGLADAQKITSQKMVQNTKGKLVSQKTEYHRVQILDFATGTGTFLHEIILLIYQSFAGQTGRWPASLRSK
;
A
#
# COMPACT_ATOMS: atom_id res chain seq x y z
N MET A 1 -14.24 2.30 28.62
CA MET A 1 -13.31 3.20 29.33
C MET A 1 -14.13 3.98 30.34
N ASN A 2 -13.71 4.04 31.61
CA ASN A 2 -14.37 4.87 32.61
C ASN A 2 -13.81 6.30 32.51
N PHE A 3 -14.49 7.16 31.76
CA PHE A 3 -14.14 8.57 31.64
C PHE A 3 -14.46 9.30 32.96
N ASN A 4 -13.43 9.75 33.69
CA ASN A 4 -13.59 10.61 34.87
C ASN A 4 -13.13 12.04 34.53
N PRO A 5 -14.07 12.97 34.25
CA PRO A 5 -13.74 14.33 33.82
C PRO A 5 -12.82 15.06 34.81
N GLN A 6 -13.08 14.93 36.12
CA GLN A 6 -12.33 15.64 37.15
C GLN A 6 -10.87 15.20 37.21
N ALA A 7 -10.62 13.88 37.16
CA ALA A 7 -9.26 13.34 37.16
C ALA A 7 -8.47 13.80 35.92
N ILE A 8 -9.13 13.84 34.76
CA ILE A 8 -8.53 14.29 33.49
C ILE A 8 -8.16 15.76 33.54
N THR A 9 -9.04 16.62 34.06
CA THR A 9 -8.74 18.05 34.20
C THR A 9 -7.53 18.27 35.11
N VAL A 10 -7.46 17.56 36.24
CA VAL A 10 -6.30 17.64 37.15
C VAL A 10 -5.01 17.18 36.48
N ALA A 11 -5.03 16.04 35.78
CA ALA A 11 -3.87 15.52 35.05
C ALA A 11 -3.42 16.48 33.94
N THR A 12 -4.36 17.05 33.20
CA THR A 12 -4.09 18.02 32.12
C THR A 12 -3.53 19.32 32.68
N GLN A 13 -4.02 19.79 33.83
CA GLN A 13 -3.48 20.97 34.50
C GLN A 13 -2.03 20.76 34.94
N ALA A 14 -1.72 19.59 35.52
CA ALA A 14 -0.35 19.23 35.90
C ALA A 14 0.58 19.21 34.67
N TYR A 15 0.13 18.59 33.58
CA TYR A 15 0.84 18.58 32.30
C TYR A 15 1.12 20.00 31.77
N LEU A 16 0.11 20.87 31.73
CA LEU A 16 0.27 22.25 31.25
C LEU A 16 1.20 23.07 32.15
N ASN A 17 1.18 22.85 33.47
CA ASN A 17 2.10 23.51 34.40
C ASN A 17 3.57 23.10 34.12
N ASP A 18 3.81 21.83 33.82
CA ASP A 18 5.14 21.36 33.41
C ASP A 18 5.57 22.01 32.08
N LEU A 19 4.68 22.10 31.09
CA LEU A 19 4.98 22.79 29.83
C LEU A 19 5.33 24.26 30.04
N VAL A 20 4.55 24.98 30.86
CA VAL A 20 4.82 26.40 31.18
C VAL A 20 6.19 26.56 31.82
N ARG A 21 6.52 25.70 32.80
CA ARG A 21 7.82 25.72 33.48
C ARG A 21 8.97 25.48 32.50
N TYR A 22 8.85 24.45 31.66
CA TYR A 22 9.92 24.10 30.71
C TYR A 22 10.06 25.13 29.59
N PHE A 23 8.97 25.74 29.14
CA PHE A 23 9.03 26.77 28.11
C PHE A 23 9.75 28.05 28.57
N GLN A 24 9.71 28.34 29.87
CA GLN A 24 10.46 29.44 30.49
C GLN A 24 11.93 29.11 30.76
N ASP A 25 12.29 27.82 30.84
CA ASP A 25 13.66 27.39 31.09
C ASP A 25 14.47 27.36 29.78
N PRO A 26 15.53 28.19 29.65
CA PRO A 26 16.35 28.23 28.44
C PRO A 26 17.14 26.95 28.17
N ASN A 27 17.26 26.04 29.15
CA ASN A 27 17.96 24.76 28.98
C ASN A 27 17.03 23.62 28.51
N SER A 28 15.73 23.89 28.36
CA SER A 28 14.78 22.88 27.91
C SER A 28 15.05 22.46 26.46
N SER A 29 15.13 21.15 26.26
CA SER A 29 15.23 20.54 24.94
C SER A 29 13.89 19.96 24.50
N GLU A 30 13.76 19.55 23.25
CA GLU A 30 12.57 18.83 22.77
C GLU A 30 12.28 17.56 23.58
N MET A 31 13.32 16.89 24.08
CA MET A 31 13.19 15.69 24.92
C MET A 31 12.58 15.99 26.29
N THR A 32 12.76 17.21 26.80
CA THR A 32 12.24 17.63 28.11
C THR A 32 10.71 17.55 28.16
N TYR A 33 10.04 17.86 27.04
CA TYR A 33 8.57 17.85 26.93
C TYR A 33 7.97 16.44 26.77
N ARG A 34 8.77 15.46 26.33
CA ARG A 34 8.30 14.09 26.07
C ARG A 34 7.89 13.35 27.33
N THR A 35 8.59 13.60 28.46
CA THR A 35 8.30 12.91 29.73
C THR A 35 6.95 13.35 30.32
N PRO A 36 6.66 14.66 30.50
CA PRO A 36 5.33 15.11 30.91
C PRO A 36 4.21 14.63 29.97
N PHE A 37 4.48 14.64 28.66
CA PHE A 37 3.49 14.18 27.67
C PHE A 37 3.20 12.69 27.82
N GLN A 38 4.23 11.86 27.98
CA GLN A 38 4.05 10.43 28.23
C GLN A 38 3.28 10.18 29.53
N HIS A 39 3.60 10.89 30.61
CA HIS A 39 2.86 10.78 31.87
C HIS A 39 1.39 11.22 31.73
N TRP A 40 1.10 12.24 30.94
CA TRP A 40 -0.28 12.65 30.66
C TRP A 40 -1.02 11.57 29.86
N LEU A 41 -0.38 11.01 28.83
CA LEU A 41 -0.94 9.90 28.05
C LEU A 41 -1.21 8.65 28.91
N THR A 42 -0.39 8.34 29.93
CA THR A 42 -0.66 7.18 30.81
C THR A 42 -1.89 7.39 31.70
N GLN A 43 -2.29 8.64 31.96
CA GLN A 43 -3.56 8.92 32.65
C GLN A 43 -4.77 8.68 31.72
N ILE A 44 -4.60 8.84 30.41
CA ILE A 44 -5.64 8.59 29.40
C ILE A 44 -5.72 7.11 29.04
N PHE A 45 -4.57 6.44 28.99
CA PHE A 45 -4.39 5.05 28.58
C PHE A 45 -3.67 4.27 29.70
N PRO A 46 -4.40 3.82 30.73
CA PRO A 46 -3.81 3.20 31.91
C PRO A 46 -3.22 1.83 31.58
N LYS A 47 -2.09 1.48 32.19
CA LYS A 47 -1.42 0.19 31.94
C LYS A 47 -2.26 -0.99 32.42
N GLU A 48 -2.99 -0.81 33.52
CA GLU A 48 -3.92 -1.76 34.12
C GLU A 48 -5.05 -2.16 33.18
N ASP A 49 -5.41 -1.30 32.21
CA ASP A 49 -6.40 -1.58 31.17
C ASP A 49 -5.80 -2.28 29.93
N GLY A 50 -4.52 -2.67 29.99
CA GLY A 50 -3.79 -3.34 28.92
C GLY A 50 -3.15 -2.41 27.90
N TYR A 51 -3.07 -1.11 28.19
CA TYR A 51 -2.40 -0.14 27.32
C TYR A 51 -0.89 -0.11 27.55
N LEU A 52 -0.16 0.16 26.47
CA LEU A 52 1.28 0.39 26.47
C LEU A 52 1.58 1.63 25.63
N ILE A 53 2.33 2.57 26.21
CA ILE A 53 2.83 3.75 25.53
C ILE A 53 4.33 3.58 25.34
N GLN A 54 4.77 3.55 24.09
CA GLN A 54 6.17 3.44 23.72
C GLN A 54 6.65 4.73 23.08
N HIS A 55 7.85 5.16 23.45
CA HIS A 55 8.61 6.22 22.79
C HIS A 55 9.76 5.55 22.05
N ASP A 56 9.73 5.57 20.71
CA ASP A 56 10.74 4.87 19.91
C ASP A 56 11.96 5.80 19.72
N GLN A 57 12.94 5.68 20.62
CA GLN A 57 14.21 6.38 20.47
C GLN A 57 14.99 5.79 19.28
N ARG A 58 14.91 6.49 18.14
CA ARG A 58 15.83 6.40 17.00
C ARG A 58 15.80 5.09 16.20
N THR A 59 15.02 5.08 15.12
CA THR A 59 15.49 4.48 13.87
C THR A 59 16.28 5.51 13.07
N ILE A 60 17.40 5.06 12.49
CA ILE A 60 18.44 5.86 11.82
C ILE A 60 17.89 6.71 10.66
N ASP A 61 16.70 6.38 10.13
CA ASP A 61 16.12 7.01 8.93
C ASP A 61 14.81 7.80 9.18
N GLY A 62 14.42 8.09 10.43
CA GLY A 62 13.41 9.14 10.72
C GLY A 62 11.96 8.93 10.23
N ASN A 63 11.57 7.68 9.92
CA ASN A 63 10.27 7.38 9.28
C ASN A 63 9.19 6.77 10.20
N LYS A 64 9.39 6.80 11.53
CA LYS A 64 8.40 6.33 12.51
C LYS A 64 7.89 7.47 13.39
N PRO A 65 6.63 7.42 13.86
CA PRO A 65 6.08 8.41 14.76
C PRO A 65 6.75 8.32 16.12
N ASP A 66 6.82 9.44 16.81
CA ASP A 66 7.49 9.58 18.10
C ASP A 66 6.91 8.68 19.20
N PHE A 67 5.59 8.61 19.30
CA PHE A 67 4.90 7.76 20.26
C PHE A 67 3.94 6.81 19.58
N VAL A 68 3.79 5.63 20.20
CA VAL A 68 2.76 4.65 19.84
C VAL A 68 2.01 4.25 21.10
N VAL A 69 0.68 4.40 21.07
CA VAL A 69 -0.23 3.84 22.05
C VAL A 69 -0.78 2.53 21.50
N SER A 70 -0.53 1.44 22.21
CA SER A 70 -0.99 0.11 21.84
C SER A 70 -1.86 -0.48 22.94
N LYS A 71 -2.75 -1.41 22.59
CA LYS A 71 -3.47 -2.25 23.55
C LYS A 71 -3.28 -3.70 23.15
N ASN A 72 -2.80 -4.54 24.08
CA ASN A 72 -2.50 -5.95 23.79
C ASN A 72 -1.67 -6.14 22.50
N ASP A 73 -0.61 -5.35 22.34
CA ASP A 73 0.29 -5.35 21.17
C ASP A 73 -0.36 -4.99 19.82
N VAL A 74 -1.53 -4.35 19.85
CA VAL A 74 -2.18 -3.74 18.69
C VAL A 74 -2.05 -2.23 18.80
N PRO A 75 -1.31 -1.56 17.89
CA PRO A 75 -1.25 -0.11 17.85
C PRO A 75 -2.63 0.50 17.56
N LEU A 76 -3.03 1.47 18.38
CA LEU A 76 -4.31 2.16 18.27
C LEU A 76 -4.14 3.63 17.87
N LEU A 77 -3.03 4.24 18.26
CA LEU A 77 -2.73 5.64 18.01
C LEU A 77 -1.23 5.84 17.83
N TYR A 78 -0.87 6.54 16.78
CA TYR A 78 0.46 7.06 16.53
C TYR A 78 0.47 8.55 16.83
N ILE A 79 1.55 9.06 17.43
CA ILE A 79 1.67 10.49 17.74
C ILE A 79 3.04 10.97 17.26
N GLU A 80 3.01 11.99 16.41
CA GLU A 80 4.18 12.75 15.98
C GLU A 80 4.23 14.05 16.78
N VAL A 81 5.34 14.31 17.46
CA VAL A 81 5.51 15.54 18.23
C VAL A 81 6.43 16.52 17.51
N LYS A 82 6.19 17.81 17.76
CA LYS A 82 6.98 18.93 17.25
C LYS A 82 7.37 19.84 18.39
N ARG A 83 8.25 20.80 18.12
CA ARG A 83 8.64 21.78 19.16
C ARG A 83 7.46 22.68 19.47
N VAL A 84 7.31 23.01 20.75
CA VAL A 84 6.24 23.90 21.24
C VAL A 84 6.22 25.21 20.46
N GLY A 85 5.06 25.58 19.91
CA GLY A 85 4.86 26.81 19.13
C GLY A 85 5.32 26.71 17.67
N GLU A 86 5.55 25.51 17.15
CA GLU A 86 5.72 25.28 15.71
C GLU A 86 4.38 25.36 14.96
N ASP A 87 4.44 25.89 13.73
CA ASP A 87 3.25 26.01 12.89
C ASP A 87 2.92 24.67 12.22
N LEU A 88 2.02 23.91 12.87
CA LEU A 88 1.57 22.61 12.39
C LEU A 88 0.84 22.69 11.02
N ASN A 89 0.34 23.86 10.59
CA ASN A 89 -0.28 24.00 9.26
C ASN A 89 0.73 23.81 8.13
N LYS A 90 1.96 24.30 8.32
CA LYS A 90 3.04 24.14 7.33
C LYS A 90 3.45 22.69 7.22
N ILE A 91 3.49 21.99 8.34
CA ILE A 91 3.88 20.58 8.42
C ILE A 91 2.87 19.70 7.70
N ALA A 92 1.58 19.90 7.96
CA ALA A 92 0.49 19.18 7.28
C ALA A 92 0.43 19.41 5.76
N LYS A 93 1.03 20.50 5.26
CA LYS A 93 1.10 20.83 3.82
C LYS A 93 2.44 20.50 3.17
N SER A 94 3.41 20.00 3.94
CA SER A 94 4.76 19.72 3.46
C SER A 94 4.82 18.40 2.69
N SER A 95 5.93 18.15 1.98
CA SER A 95 6.22 16.85 1.36
C SER A 95 6.27 15.72 2.39
N GLN A 96 6.49 16.02 3.67
CA GLN A 96 6.46 15.03 4.73
C GLN A 96 5.05 14.52 5.02
N ALA A 97 3.98 15.23 4.62
CA ALA A 97 2.61 14.85 4.91
C ALA A 97 2.15 13.55 4.22
N SER A 98 2.81 13.14 3.12
CA SER A 98 2.56 11.85 2.48
C SER A 98 2.78 10.66 3.44
N ARG A 99 3.73 10.78 4.37
CA ARG A 99 4.03 9.73 5.37
C ARG A 99 2.84 9.44 6.28
N TYR A 100 1.95 10.41 6.49
CA TYR A 100 0.82 10.28 7.40
C TYR A 100 -0.24 9.29 6.89
N PHE A 101 -0.29 9.06 5.59
CA PHE A 101 -1.13 8.02 4.99
C PHE A 101 -0.65 6.60 5.34
N GLY A 102 0.56 6.45 5.89
CA GLY A 102 1.10 5.19 6.40
C GLY A 102 0.60 4.77 7.78
N TYR A 103 -0.28 5.57 8.43
CA TYR A 103 -0.80 5.35 9.78
C TYR A 103 -2.33 5.47 9.82
N ALA A 104 -2.99 4.57 10.58
CA ALA A 104 -4.46 4.53 10.65
C ALA A 104 -5.02 5.71 11.44
N ASN A 105 -4.51 5.89 12.66
CA ASN A 105 -4.86 6.98 13.56
C ASN A 105 -3.57 7.70 13.94
N LEU A 106 -3.39 8.93 13.45
CA LEU A 106 -2.22 9.76 13.74
C LEU A 106 -2.66 11.06 14.41
N ILE A 107 -1.99 11.43 15.49
CA ILE A 107 -2.04 12.78 16.04
C ILE A 107 -0.73 13.49 15.74
N ILE A 108 -0.80 14.73 15.28
CA ILE A 108 0.33 15.64 15.18
C ILE A 108 0.13 16.73 16.22
N THR A 109 1.15 16.97 17.05
CA THR A 109 1.05 17.97 18.10
C THR A 109 2.37 18.67 18.37
N ASP A 110 2.29 19.94 18.77
CA ASP A 110 3.40 20.70 19.36
C ASP A 110 3.29 20.72 20.91
N TYR A 111 2.61 19.73 21.49
CA TYR A 111 2.23 19.63 22.90
C TYR A 111 1.04 20.51 23.32
N LEU A 112 0.64 21.50 22.52
CA LEU A 112 -0.47 22.42 22.82
C LEU A 112 -1.62 22.35 21.79
N ASP A 113 -1.31 22.33 20.49
CA ASP A 113 -2.22 22.13 19.36
C ASP A 113 -2.25 20.65 18.99
N PHE A 114 -3.44 20.03 18.96
CA PHE A 114 -3.64 18.62 18.63
C PHE A 114 -4.46 18.48 17.35
N ARG A 115 -3.87 17.82 16.36
CA ARG A 115 -4.48 17.61 15.04
C ARG A 115 -4.62 16.13 14.75
N PHE A 116 -5.82 15.73 14.39
CA PHE A 116 -6.22 14.34 14.24
C PHE A 116 -6.29 13.96 12.77
N PHE A 117 -5.57 12.90 12.38
CA PHE A 117 -5.53 12.40 11.02
C PHE A 117 -5.90 10.91 10.98
N ARG A 118 -7.02 10.58 10.34
CA ARG A 118 -7.38 9.21 10.02
C ARG A 118 -6.98 8.88 8.60
N ASN A 119 -6.11 7.87 8.42
CA ASN A 119 -5.65 7.46 7.11
C ASN A 119 -5.18 8.67 6.25
N GLY A 120 -4.44 9.59 6.89
CA GLY A 120 -3.93 10.83 6.29
C GLY A 120 -4.95 11.94 6.02
N GLN A 121 -6.25 11.74 6.27
CA GLN A 121 -7.28 12.78 6.20
C GLN A 121 -7.55 13.38 7.57
N GLN A 122 -7.82 14.68 7.63
CA GLN A 122 -8.19 15.36 8.87
C GLN A 122 -9.51 14.78 9.40
N TYR A 123 -9.51 14.32 10.64
CA TYR A 123 -10.65 13.69 11.31
C TYR A 123 -11.58 14.74 11.95
N GLU A 124 -11.00 15.73 12.64
CA GLU A 124 -11.73 16.83 13.27
C GLU A 124 -10.94 18.14 13.24
N GLU A 125 -11.59 19.23 13.65
CA GLU A 125 -10.92 20.52 13.87
C GLU A 125 -9.83 20.40 14.95
N PRO A 126 -8.73 21.17 14.84
CA PRO A 126 -7.68 21.18 15.85
C PRO A 126 -8.21 21.54 17.24
N ILE A 127 -7.70 20.85 18.26
CA ILE A 127 -8.03 21.13 19.67
C ILE A 127 -6.79 21.70 20.34
N VAL A 128 -6.92 22.88 20.95
CA VAL A 128 -5.80 23.66 21.48
C VAL A 128 -5.89 23.80 22.99
N LEU A 129 -4.94 23.22 23.72
CA LEU A 129 -4.80 23.30 25.18
C LEU A 129 -4.06 24.54 25.68
N GLY A 130 -3.52 25.36 24.79
CA GLY A 130 -2.85 26.60 25.18
C GLY A 130 -2.19 27.31 24.00
N THR A 131 -1.82 28.56 24.21
CA THR A 131 -1.12 29.36 23.20
C THR A 131 0.27 29.72 23.70
N SER A 132 1.31 29.41 22.90
CA SER A 132 2.67 29.85 23.19
C SER A 132 2.90 31.28 22.69
N HIS A 133 3.60 32.09 23.49
CA HIS A 133 3.96 33.47 23.19
C HIS A 133 5.48 33.59 23.12
N LYS A 134 6.05 33.58 21.91
CA LYS A 134 7.50 33.57 21.70
C LYS A 134 8.19 34.83 22.22
N GLN A 135 7.53 35.98 22.20
CA GLN A 135 8.11 37.25 22.66
C GLN A 135 8.27 37.27 24.19
N THR A 136 7.29 36.73 24.92
CA THR A 136 7.29 36.72 26.38
C THR A 136 7.81 35.41 26.98
N HIS A 137 8.23 34.46 26.13
CA HIS A 137 8.65 33.11 26.55
C HIS A 137 7.64 32.45 27.50
N GLY A 138 6.34 32.66 27.24
CA GLY A 138 5.25 32.18 28.09
C GLY A 138 4.28 31.29 27.32
N ILE A 139 3.54 30.46 28.05
CA ILE A 139 2.39 29.72 27.54
C ILE A 139 1.16 30.21 28.33
N THR A 140 0.07 30.47 27.62
CA THR A 140 -1.25 30.71 28.21
C THR A 140 -2.06 29.43 28.11
N PRO A 141 -2.27 28.68 29.20
CA PRO A 141 -3.05 27.44 29.20
C PRO A 141 -4.54 27.70 28.92
N ASN A 142 -5.19 26.73 28.28
CA ASN A 142 -6.63 26.67 28.02
C ASN A 142 -7.19 25.33 28.54
N ILE A 143 -7.36 25.26 29.87
CA ILE A 143 -7.75 24.03 30.56
C ILE A 143 -9.18 23.57 30.21
N ASP A 144 -10.04 24.48 29.76
CA ASP A 144 -11.44 24.21 29.42
C ASP A 144 -11.56 23.25 28.22
N GLN A 145 -10.51 23.11 27.39
CA GLN A 145 -10.47 22.15 26.29
C GLN A 145 -10.03 20.74 26.72
N SER A 146 -9.62 20.53 27.98
CA SER A 146 -9.07 19.25 28.47
C SER A 146 -10.02 18.07 28.28
N GLU A 147 -11.25 18.20 28.78
CA GLU A 147 -12.27 17.15 28.67
C GLU A 147 -12.60 16.84 27.20
N ARG A 148 -12.77 17.89 26.39
CA ARG A 148 -13.02 17.73 24.95
C ARG A 148 -11.89 16.97 24.28
N LEU A 149 -10.64 17.37 24.50
CA LEU A 149 -9.48 16.74 23.89
C LEU A 149 -9.41 15.25 24.24
N VAL A 150 -9.54 14.91 25.51
CA VAL A 150 -9.42 13.51 25.93
C VAL A 150 -10.58 12.68 25.39
N ARG A 151 -11.82 13.17 25.41
CA ARG A 151 -12.95 12.48 24.77
C ARG A 151 -12.67 12.22 23.29
N THR A 152 -12.23 13.25 22.55
CA THR A 152 -11.87 13.10 21.13
C THR A 152 -10.76 12.08 20.93
N ILE A 153 -9.70 12.06 21.75
CA ILE A 153 -8.64 11.04 21.67
C ILE A 153 -9.21 9.63 21.88
N LEU A 154 -10.07 9.42 22.88
CA LEU A 154 -10.66 8.12 23.18
C LEU A 154 -11.62 7.65 22.08
N ASP A 155 -12.44 8.54 21.53
CA ASP A 155 -13.35 8.24 20.42
C ASP A 155 -12.55 7.92 19.14
N PHE A 156 -11.48 8.68 18.91
CA PHE A 156 -10.59 8.51 17.76
C PHE A 156 -9.88 7.14 17.75
N VAL A 157 -9.54 6.57 18.91
CA VAL A 157 -8.97 5.20 18.94
C VAL A 157 -10.01 4.10 18.91
N SER A 158 -11.27 4.40 19.25
CA SER A 158 -12.34 3.40 19.40
C SER A 158 -13.18 3.21 18.13
N SER A 159 -13.29 4.24 17.29
CA SER A 159 -14.09 4.20 16.06
C SER A 159 -13.20 3.91 14.86
N GLN A 160 -13.50 2.89 14.05
CA GLN A 160 -13.03 2.77 12.67
C GLN A 160 -14.24 2.40 11.81
N LYS A 161 -15.00 3.40 11.36
CA LYS A 161 -16.24 3.19 10.59
C LYS A 161 -16.39 4.12 9.40
N GLU A 162 -15.40 4.96 9.14
CA GLU A 162 -15.49 5.95 8.07
C GLU A 162 -15.26 5.28 6.72
N PRO A 163 -16.24 5.36 5.79
CA PRO A 163 -16.08 4.79 4.47
C PRO A 163 -15.01 5.55 3.67
N ILE A 164 -14.19 4.83 2.91
CA ILE A 164 -13.27 5.41 1.94
C ILE A 164 -14.08 5.81 0.70
N LYS A 165 -14.19 7.11 0.44
CA LYS A 165 -15.10 7.68 -0.57
C LYS A 165 -14.45 7.99 -1.92
N SER A 166 -13.14 7.83 -2.07
CA SER A 166 -12.47 8.12 -3.34
C SER A 166 -11.28 7.21 -3.63
N GLY A 167 -11.13 6.80 -4.89
CA GLY A 167 -9.99 6.00 -5.34
C GLY A 167 -8.65 6.72 -5.09
N LYS A 168 -8.58 8.03 -5.32
CA LYS A 168 -7.37 8.82 -5.03
C LYS A 168 -6.96 8.76 -3.56
N HIS A 169 -7.92 8.80 -2.63
CA HIS A 169 -7.62 8.65 -1.21
C HIS A 169 -7.14 7.24 -0.90
N LEU A 170 -7.78 6.21 -1.45
CA LEU A 170 -7.34 4.82 -1.30
C LEU A 170 -5.90 4.62 -1.81
N ALA A 171 -5.56 5.19 -2.97
CA ALA A 171 -4.21 5.12 -3.54
C ALA A 171 -3.15 5.74 -2.62
N LYS A 172 -3.46 6.88 -1.99
CA LYS A 172 -2.59 7.52 -0.98
C LYS A 172 -2.37 6.63 0.24
N ILE A 173 -3.44 6.04 0.77
CA ILE A 173 -3.34 5.10 1.90
C ILE A 173 -2.44 3.94 1.50
N MET A 174 -2.72 3.29 0.38
CA MET A 174 -1.92 2.17 -0.12
C MET A 174 -0.45 2.54 -0.31
N GLY A 175 -0.17 3.70 -0.92
CA GLY A 175 1.20 4.22 -1.10
C GLY A 175 1.93 4.41 0.24
N GLY A 176 1.28 5.06 1.21
CA GLY A 176 1.83 5.26 2.55
C GLY A 176 2.07 3.94 3.30
N ARG A 177 1.16 2.96 3.20
CA ARG A 177 1.37 1.63 3.79
C ARG A 177 2.51 0.87 3.12
N ALA A 178 2.60 0.94 1.79
CA ALA A 178 3.68 0.32 1.05
C ALA A 178 5.04 0.92 1.42
N GLN A 179 5.16 2.24 1.53
CA GLN A 179 6.39 2.89 1.99
C GLN A 179 6.78 2.42 3.39
N ARG A 180 5.82 2.38 4.32
CA ARG A 180 6.06 1.88 5.67
C ARG A 180 6.49 0.41 5.67
N ILE A 181 5.85 -0.45 4.88
CA ILE A 181 6.24 -1.86 4.72
C ILE A 181 7.67 -1.98 4.19
N ARG A 182 8.02 -1.24 3.13
CA ARG A 182 9.36 -1.23 2.55
C ARG A 182 10.40 -0.90 3.60
N ASP A 183 10.21 0.19 4.33
CA ASP A 183 11.21 0.65 5.31
C ASP A 183 11.38 -0.36 6.46
N ASN A 184 10.28 -1.02 6.86
CA ASN A 184 10.33 -2.13 7.81
C ASN A 184 11.12 -3.32 7.27
N ILE A 185 10.96 -3.67 5.99
CA ILE A 185 11.72 -4.77 5.36
C ILE A 185 13.21 -4.41 5.31
N ILE A 186 13.55 -3.18 4.94
CA ILE A 186 14.94 -2.70 4.96
C ILE A 186 15.52 -2.82 6.38
N ASP A 187 14.78 -2.38 7.40
CA ASP A 187 15.18 -2.53 8.81
C ASP A 187 15.46 -4.00 9.18
N PHE A 188 14.56 -4.91 8.81
CA PHE A 188 14.72 -6.34 9.08
C PHE A 188 15.95 -6.92 8.36
N LEU A 189 16.14 -6.60 7.09
CA LEU A 189 17.25 -7.14 6.30
C LEU A 189 18.61 -6.59 6.74
N LYS A 190 18.66 -5.36 7.26
CA LYS A 190 19.87 -4.77 7.87
C LYS A 190 20.25 -5.44 9.20
N LYS A 191 19.31 -6.11 9.88
CA LYS A 191 19.50 -6.73 11.21
C LYS A 191 18.98 -8.18 11.21
N PRO A 192 19.77 -9.15 10.72
CA PRO A 192 19.35 -10.55 10.69
C PRO A 192 18.97 -11.07 12.07
N SER A 193 17.82 -11.73 12.16
CA SER A 193 17.32 -12.40 13.37
C SER A 193 16.52 -13.65 12.99
N PRO A 194 16.28 -14.59 13.91
CA PRO A 194 15.40 -15.72 13.64
C PRO A 194 13.99 -15.29 13.15
N ASP A 195 13.49 -14.16 13.67
CA ASP A 195 12.17 -13.62 13.35
C ASP A 195 12.03 -13.11 11.91
N ASN A 196 13.14 -12.86 11.20
CA ASN A 196 13.13 -12.38 9.82
C ASN A 196 13.71 -13.36 8.80
N GLU A 197 14.02 -14.59 9.21
CA GLU A 197 14.56 -15.63 8.32
C GLU A 197 13.62 -15.91 7.13
N SER A 198 12.31 -15.82 7.34
CA SER A 198 11.32 -15.99 6.28
C SER A 198 11.46 -14.94 5.16
N LEU A 199 11.83 -13.70 5.49
CA LEU A 199 12.04 -12.65 4.49
C LEU A 199 13.27 -12.96 3.64
N PHE A 200 14.34 -13.46 4.25
CA PHE A 200 15.55 -13.89 3.52
C PHE A 200 15.27 -15.08 2.61
N LYS A 201 14.39 -16.02 3.01
CA LYS A 201 13.95 -17.13 2.14
C LYS A 201 13.23 -16.62 0.90
N VAL A 202 12.29 -15.68 1.06
CA VAL A 202 11.60 -15.06 -0.09
C VAL A 202 12.58 -14.31 -0.98
N MET A 203 13.52 -13.54 -0.39
CA MET A 203 14.56 -12.85 -1.16
C MET A 203 15.41 -13.83 -2.00
N ARG A 204 15.75 -14.99 -1.44
CA ARG A 204 16.50 -16.02 -2.16
C ARG A 204 15.70 -16.61 -3.33
N VAL A 205 14.43 -16.95 -3.10
CA VAL A 205 13.54 -17.46 -4.16
C VAL A 205 13.43 -16.45 -5.30
N ILE A 206 13.28 -15.16 -4.99
CA ILE A 206 13.25 -14.10 -5.99
C ILE A 206 14.58 -14.01 -6.75
N LYS A 207 15.72 -14.07 -6.03
CA LYS A 207 17.04 -14.06 -6.66
C LYS A 207 17.26 -15.23 -7.62
N GLU A 208 16.82 -16.42 -7.23
CA GLU A 208 16.99 -17.66 -8.00
C GLU A 208 16.09 -17.73 -9.23
N ASN A 209 14.88 -17.15 -9.16
CA ASN A 209 13.86 -17.34 -10.20
C ASN A 209 13.57 -16.11 -11.08
N LEU A 210 13.92 -14.90 -10.62
CA LEU A 210 13.53 -13.65 -11.28
C LEU A 210 14.72 -12.72 -11.57
N LEU A 211 15.49 -12.35 -10.54
CA LEU A 211 16.48 -11.26 -10.64
C LEU A 211 17.75 -11.59 -9.83
N THR A 212 18.81 -12.02 -10.51
CA THR A 212 20.08 -12.43 -9.89
C THR A 212 20.73 -11.30 -9.08
N ASP A 213 20.70 -10.06 -9.59
CA ASP A 213 21.42 -8.91 -9.02
C ASP A 213 20.48 -7.87 -8.38
N ILE A 214 19.70 -8.31 -7.37
CA ILE A 214 18.80 -7.41 -6.62
C ILE A 214 19.44 -6.90 -5.31
N THR A 215 19.43 -5.57 -5.14
CA THR A 215 19.82 -4.88 -3.90
C THR A 215 18.78 -5.08 -2.79
N LEU A 216 19.12 -4.76 -1.53
CA LEU A 216 18.18 -4.86 -0.41
C LEU A 216 17.00 -3.90 -0.59
N GLU A 217 17.27 -2.68 -1.04
CA GLU A 217 16.30 -1.63 -1.27
C GLU A 217 15.34 -2.02 -2.41
N SER A 218 15.89 -2.52 -3.53
CA SER A 218 15.09 -2.96 -4.67
C SER A 218 14.21 -4.17 -4.32
N PHE A 219 14.73 -5.11 -3.51
CA PHE A 219 13.93 -6.21 -2.99
C PHE A 219 12.80 -5.72 -2.07
N ALA A 220 13.09 -4.82 -1.13
CA ALA A 220 12.10 -4.27 -0.22
C ALA A 220 10.99 -3.51 -0.99
N ASP A 221 11.36 -2.77 -2.03
CA ASP A 221 10.40 -2.10 -2.90
C ASP A 221 9.47 -3.07 -3.62
N MET A 222 10.05 -4.07 -4.29
CA MET A 222 9.27 -5.07 -5.04
C MET A 222 8.36 -5.85 -4.09
N TYR A 223 8.84 -6.21 -2.91
CA TYR A 223 8.05 -6.89 -1.90
C TYR A 223 6.86 -6.04 -1.46
N ALA A 224 7.10 -4.77 -1.10
CA ALA A 224 6.06 -3.86 -0.63
C ALA A 224 4.97 -3.62 -1.70
N GLN A 225 5.38 -3.38 -2.94
CA GLN A 225 4.46 -3.20 -4.07
C GLN A 225 3.65 -4.47 -4.34
N THR A 226 4.31 -5.62 -4.42
CA THR A 226 3.65 -6.92 -4.68
C THR A 226 2.64 -7.25 -3.60
N LEU A 227 3.00 -7.00 -2.33
CA LEU A 227 2.12 -7.22 -1.18
C LEU A 227 0.90 -6.31 -1.22
N VAL A 228 1.10 -4.99 -1.23
CA VAL A 228 -0.02 -4.03 -1.12
C VAL A 228 -0.95 -4.13 -2.33
N TYR A 229 -0.38 -4.22 -3.53
CA TYR A 229 -1.20 -4.28 -4.72
C TYR A 229 -1.83 -5.66 -4.94
N GLY A 230 -1.16 -6.74 -4.52
CA GLY A 230 -1.77 -8.07 -4.51
C GLY A 230 -2.94 -8.18 -3.52
N LEU A 231 -2.85 -7.54 -2.34
CA LEU A 231 -3.98 -7.43 -1.41
C LEU A 231 -5.14 -6.67 -2.04
N PHE A 232 -4.87 -5.56 -2.74
CA PHE A 232 -5.90 -4.80 -3.45
C PHE A 232 -6.56 -5.62 -4.57
N ALA A 233 -5.76 -6.32 -5.39
CA ALA A 233 -6.29 -7.17 -6.44
C ALA A 233 -7.14 -8.31 -5.88
N ALA A 234 -6.71 -8.91 -4.76
CA ALA A 234 -7.51 -9.91 -4.06
C ALA A 234 -8.82 -9.31 -3.52
N ARG A 235 -8.79 -8.13 -2.89
CA ARG A 235 -10.00 -7.42 -2.45
C ARG A 235 -10.95 -7.11 -3.61
N TYR A 236 -10.43 -6.79 -4.79
CA TYR A 236 -11.25 -6.57 -5.98
C TYR A 236 -11.89 -7.85 -6.52
N ALA A 237 -11.26 -9.01 -6.30
CA ALA A 237 -11.81 -10.32 -6.66
C ALA A 237 -12.77 -10.88 -5.59
N ASP A 238 -12.69 -10.35 -4.37
CA ASP A 238 -13.53 -10.70 -3.24
C ASP A 238 -14.99 -10.31 -3.49
N LYS A 239 -15.90 -11.20 -3.11
CA LYS A 239 -17.35 -11.00 -3.23
C LYS A 239 -18.01 -10.72 -1.89
N THR A 240 -17.25 -10.78 -0.79
CA THR A 240 -17.73 -10.48 0.55
C THR A 240 -17.40 -9.03 0.89
N ALA A 241 -18.30 -8.36 1.62
CA ALA A 241 -18.09 -6.95 1.98
C ALA A 241 -17.54 -6.78 3.40
N GLU A 242 -17.89 -7.71 4.30
CA GLU A 242 -17.83 -7.50 5.75
C GLU A 242 -16.44 -7.66 6.37
N ASN A 243 -15.59 -8.51 5.78
CA ASN A 243 -14.25 -8.75 6.27
C ASN A 243 -13.25 -8.81 5.11
N PHE A 244 -11.97 -8.69 5.47
CA PHE A 244 -10.87 -8.94 4.56
C PHE A 244 -9.63 -9.25 5.39
N SER A 245 -8.85 -10.24 4.98
CA SER A 245 -7.63 -10.64 5.70
C SER A 245 -6.53 -11.09 4.76
N ARG A 246 -5.30 -11.21 5.28
CA ARG A 246 -4.18 -11.75 4.51
C ARG A 246 -4.35 -13.23 4.14
N GLN A 247 -5.09 -14.00 4.95
CA GLN A 247 -5.45 -15.38 4.65
C GLN A 247 -6.44 -15.43 3.49
N GLU A 248 -7.48 -14.62 3.54
CA GLU A 248 -8.46 -14.51 2.47
C GLU A 248 -7.82 -14.01 1.16
N ALA A 249 -6.92 -13.03 1.26
CA ALA A 249 -6.19 -12.56 0.10
C ALA A 249 -5.38 -13.68 -0.56
N ARG A 250 -4.78 -14.57 0.23
CA ARG A 250 -4.10 -15.75 -0.30
C ARG A 250 -5.07 -16.67 -1.06
N ASP A 251 -6.26 -16.92 -0.53
CA ASP A 251 -7.24 -17.81 -1.19
C ASP A 251 -7.78 -17.22 -2.50
N LEU A 252 -7.86 -15.89 -2.59
CA LEU A 252 -8.37 -15.16 -3.75
C LEU A 252 -7.33 -14.95 -4.87
N VAL A 253 -6.04 -15.05 -4.58
CA VAL A 253 -4.98 -14.94 -5.60
C VAL A 253 -5.09 -16.11 -6.60
N PRO A 254 -4.99 -15.86 -7.92
CA PRO A 254 -5.13 -16.93 -8.92
C PRO A 254 -4.11 -18.07 -8.76
N ALA A 255 -4.60 -19.31 -8.71
CA ALA A 255 -3.77 -20.51 -8.63
C ALA A 255 -2.88 -20.74 -9.88
N SER A 256 -3.15 -20.05 -10.99
CA SER A 256 -2.38 -20.15 -12.23
C SER A 256 -0.99 -19.51 -12.16
N ASN A 257 -0.68 -18.76 -11.10
CA ASN A 257 0.64 -18.16 -10.90
C ASN A 257 1.30 -18.73 -9.62
N PRO A 258 2.16 -19.77 -9.74
CA PRO A 258 2.82 -20.40 -8.60
C PRO A 258 3.69 -19.44 -7.78
N PHE A 259 4.30 -18.45 -8.44
CA PHE A 259 5.12 -17.45 -7.74
C PHE A 259 4.26 -16.59 -6.81
N LEU A 260 3.13 -16.06 -7.31
CA LEU A 260 2.22 -15.28 -6.48
C LEU A 260 1.59 -16.13 -5.37
N GLN A 261 1.27 -17.40 -5.64
CA GLN A 261 0.79 -18.33 -4.62
C GLN A 261 1.81 -18.47 -3.48
N HIS A 262 3.06 -18.78 -3.78
CA HIS A 262 4.12 -18.91 -2.78
C HIS A 262 4.41 -17.61 -2.03
N PHE A 263 4.34 -16.47 -2.72
CA PHE A 263 4.47 -15.18 -2.07
C PHE A 263 3.36 -14.99 -1.03
N PHE A 264 2.10 -15.20 -1.41
CA PHE A 264 0.97 -15.05 -0.49
C PHE A 264 0.88 -16.16 0.57
N ASP A 265 1.41 -17.37 0.31
CA ASP A 265 1.59 -18.41 1.35
C ASP A 265 2.49 -17.88 2.47
N HIS A 266 3.60 -17.22 2.09
CA HIS A 266 4.50 -16.59 3.06
C HIS A 266 3.80 -15.47 3.84
N ILE A 267 3.04 -14.61 3.16
CA ILE A 267 2.29 -13.52 3.81
C ILE A 267 1.25 -14.07 4.78
N ALA A 268 0.51 -15.12 4.41
CA ALA A 268 -0.53 -15.73 5.25
C ALA A 268 0.04 -16.59 6.39
N GLY A 269 1.31 -16.98 6.31
CA GLY A 269 1.97 -17.87 7.26
C GLY A 269 2.06 -17.34 8.69
N THR A 270 2.17 -18.27 9.64
CA THR A 270 2.28 -17.99 11.08
C THR A 270 3.60 -17.33 11.48
N ASN A 271 4.66 -17.59 10.70
CA ASN A 271 6.00 -17.05 10.95
C ASN A 271 6.18 -15.66 10.31
N PHE A 272 5.09 -15.00 9.93
CA PHE A 272 5.15 -13.68 9.33
C PHE A 272 5.53 -12.61 10.37
N PRO A 273 6.48 -11.69 10.07
CA PRO A 273 6.94 -10.73 11.06
C PRO A 273 5.81 -9.87 11.64
N ARG A 274 5.67 -9.86 12.97
CA ARG A 274 4.56 -9.17 13.67
C ARG A 274 4.44 -7.68 13.32
N ARG A 275 5.57 -6.98 13.15
CA ARG A 275 5.57 -5.56 12.78
C ARG A 275 4.97 -5.31 11.39
N LEU A 276 5.11 -6.26 10.46
CA LEU A 276 4.46 -6.20 9.14
C LEU A 276 2.99 -6.63 9.23
N ASP A 277 2.67 -7.64 10.04
CA ASP A 277 1.30 -8.13 10.25
C ASP A 277 0.35 -7.01 10.67
N ILE A 278 0.82 -6.14 11.58
CA ILE A 278 0.06 -4.96 12.02
C ILE A 278 -0.25 -4.03 10.85
N ILE A 279 0.73 -3.71 9.99
CA ILE A 279 0.53 -2.78 8.88
C ILE A 279 -0.43 -3.39 7.84
N ILE A 280 -0.34 -4.69 7.61
CA ILE A 280 -1.26 -5.41 6.73
C ILE A 280 -2.66 -5.43 7.32
N ALA A 281 -2.82 -5.70 8.60
CA ALA A 281 -4.13 -5.68 9.27
C ALA A 281 -4.77 -4.30 9.17
N GLU A 282 -4.01 -3.22 9.40
CA GLU A 282 -4.48 -1.83 9.20
C GLU A 282 -4.93 -1.58 7.76
N LEU A 283 -4.22 -2.14 6.76
CA LEU A 283 -4.60 -2.01 5.35
C LEU A 283 -5.83 -2.86 4.99
N CYS A 284 -5.93 -4.08 5.50
CA CYS A 284 -7.09 -4.94 5.33
C CYS A 284 -8.35 -4.29 5.91
N GLU A 285 -8.24 -3.65 7.07
CA GLU A 285 -9.34 -2.90 7.67
C GLU A 285 -9.73 -1.67 6.83
N VAL A 286 -8.78 -1.02 6.17
CA VAL A 286 -9.14 0.04 5.19
C VAL A 286 -9.97 -0.54 4.03
N PHE A 287 -9.64 -1.74 3.57
CA PHE A 287 -10.37 -2.40 2.48
C PHE A 287 -11.78 -2.86 2.85
N THR A 288 -12.07 -3.16 4.12
CA THR A 288 -13.44 -3.45 4.58
C THR A 288 -14.31 -2.20 4.54
N HIS A 289 -13.70 -1.01 4.65
CA HIS A 289 -14.37 0.29 4.58
C HIS A 289 -14.36 0.92 3.17
N ALA A 290 -13.83 0.22 2.17
CA ALA A 290 -13.72 0.69 0.79
C ALA A 290 -14.55 -0.22 -0.13
N ASP A 291 -15.61 0.32 -0.75
CA ASP A 291 -16.26 -0.36 -1.87
C ASP A 291 -15.37 -0.21 -3.12
N VAL A 292 -14.41 -1.13 -3.28
CA VAL A 292 -13.41 -1.06 -4.34
C VAL A 292 -14.04 -1.07 -5.74
N HIS A 293 -15.17 -1.76 -5.93
CA HIS A 293 -15.87 -1.78 -7.22
C HIS A 293 -16.50 -0.43 -7.51
N GLN A 294 -17.22 0.16 -6.54
CA GLN A 294 -17.81 1.48 -6.69
C GLN A 294 -16.75 2.55 -6.87
N LEU A 295 -15.68 2.52 -6.06
CA LEU A 295 -14.59 3.48 -6.10
C LEU A 295 -13.93 3.50 -7.47
N LEU A 296 -13.60 2.33 -8.02
CA LEU A 296 -13.01 2.25 -9.34
C LEU A 296 -14.01 2.60 -10.45
N GLY A 297 -15.26 2.14 -10.33
CA GLY A 297 -16.33 2.48 -11.26
C GLY A 297 -16.49 4.00 -11.40
N GLN A 298 -16.70 4.72 -10.28
CA GLN A 298 -16.85 6.18 -10.25
C GLN A 298 -15.60 6.91 -10.75
N TYR A 299 -14.42 6.42 -10.38
CA TYR A 299 -13.15 7.04 -10.76
C TYR A 299 -12.93 7.05 -12.28
N TYR A 300 -13.51 6.09 -13.02
CA TYR A 300 -13.40 5.99 -14.49
C TYR A 300 -14.69 6.32 -15.26
N SER A 301 -15.82 6.57 -14.57
CA SER A 301 -17.12 6.87 -15.19
C SER A 301 -17.18 8.23 -15.90
N GLY A 302 -16.26 9.15 -15.62
CA GLY A 302 -16.24 10.51 -16.18
C GLY A 302 -15.67 10.64 -17.60
N ASN A 303 -15.04 9.59 -18.15
CA ASN A 303 -14.42 9.62 -19.47
C ASN A 303 -14.85 8.39 -20.30
N ALA A 304 -15.59 8.62 -21.38
CA ALA A 304 -16.03 7.56 -22.30
C ALA A 304 -14.86 6.74 -22.91
N GLN A 305 -13.63 7.28 -22.92
CA GLN A 305 -12.41 6.56 -23.32
C GLN A 305 -11.82 5.65 -22.21
N GLN A 306 -12.19 5.84 -20.94
CA GLN A 306 -11.72 5.05 -19.79
C GLN A 306 -12.69 3.92 -19.41
N ALA A 307 -13.96 3.99 -19.82
CA ALA A 307 -14.98 2.96 -19.56
C ALA A 307 -14.69 1.58 -20.21
N LEU A 308 -13.70 1.50 -21.12
CA LEU A 308 -13.26 0.26 -21.79
C LEU A 308 -12.00 -0.37 -21.14
N LYS A 309 -11.54 0.16 -20.00
CA LYS A 309 -10.28 -0.23 -19.36
C LYS A 309 -10.53 -1.14 -18.16
N ASP A 310 -9.60 -2.06 -17.90
CA ASP A 310 -9.55 -2.78 -16.64
C ASP A 310 -9.27 -1.77 -15.50
N PRO A 311 -10.22 -1.56 -14.58
CA PRO A 311 -10.09 -0.56 -13.52
C PRO A 311 -8.93 -0.84 -12.56
N VAL A 312 -8.60 -2.12 -12.34
CA VAL A 312 -7.52 -2.54 -11.44
C VAL A 312 -6.20 -2.06 -12.02
N VAL A 313 -5.94 -2.40 -13.28
CA VAL A 313 -4.69 -2.06 -13.99
C VAL A 313 -4.40 -0.56 -13.96
N HIS A 314 -5.40 0.28 -14.22
CA HIS A 314 -5.18 1.74 -14.22
C HIS A 314 -4.94 2.28 -12.81
N PHE A 315 -5.59 1.68 -11.80
CA PHE A 315 -5.37 2.07 -10.40
C PHE A 315 -3.95 1.78 -9.93
N TYR A 316 -3.24 0.84 -10.56
CA TYR A 316 -1.83 0.60 -10.30
C TYR A 316 -0.97 1.84 -10.51
N GLU A 317 -1.27 2.65 -11.55
CA GLU A 317 -0.47 3.84 -11.85
C GLU A 317 -0.63 4.95 -10.80
N ASP A 318 -1.83 5.07 -10.23
CA ASP A 318 -2.14 6.02 -9.16
C ASP A 318 -1.49 5.56 -7.86
N PHE A 319 -1.56 4.26 -7.55
CA PHE A 319 -0.81 3.66 -6.45
C PHE A 319 0.69 3.90 -6.59
N LEU A 320 1.29 3.61 -7.75
CA LEU A 320 2.73 3.82 -7.98
C LEU A 320 3.12 5.29 -7.85
N LEU A 321 2.26 6.21 -8.29
CA LEU A 321 2.50 7.65 -8.13
C LEU A 321 2.56 8.06 -6.66
N GLU A 322 1.66 7.54 -5.82
CA GLU A 322 1.64 7.86 -4.39
C GLU A 322 2.72 7.07 -3.60
N TYR A 323 3.12 5.90 -4.09
CA TYR A 323 4.17 5.07 -3.49
C TYR A 323 5.59 5.60 -3.78
N ASP A 324 5.94 5.78 -5.05
CA ASP A 324 7.25 6.25 -5.48
C ASP A 324 7.18 6.87 -6.90
N PRO A 325 7.02 8.21 -6.99
CA PRO A 325 6.95 8.91 -8.27
C PRO A 325 8.20 8.72 -9.15
N ALA A 326 9.39 8.62 -8.54
CA ALA A 326 10.64 8.47 -9.29
C ALA A 326 10.72 7.06 -9.90
N LYS A 327 10.35 6.05 -9.11
CA LYS A 327 10.28 4.66 -9.57
C LYS A 327 9.19 4.43 -10.61
N LYS A 328 8.07 5.18 -10.55
CA LYS A 328 7.08 5.19 -11.64
C LYS A 328 7.71 5.62 -12.98
N MET A 329 8.53 6.67 -12.97
CA MET A 329 9.22 7.14 -14.19
C MET A 329 10.29 6.13 -14.65
N GLU A 330 11.05 5.56 -13.72
CA GLU A 330 12.12 4.60 -14.01
C GLU A 330 11.59 3.25 -14.54
N MET A 331 10.53 2.72 -13.94
CA MET A 331 9.92 1.45 -14.35
C MET A 331 9.16 1.55 -15.68
N GLY A 332 8.97 2.77 -16.21
CA GLY A 332 8.33 2.98 -17.50
C GLY A 332 6.92 2.39 -17.59
N VAL A 333 6.23 2.24 -16.45
CA VAL A 333 4.87 1.69 -16.40
C VAL A 333 3.92 2.76 -16.92
N PHE A 334 3.82 2.82 -18.25
CA PHE A 334 2.91 3.69 -18.96
C PHE A 334 1.85 2.83 -19.64
N TYR A 335 0.60 3.05 -19.28
CA TYR A 335 -0.52 2.51 -20.03
C TYR A 335 -0.44 3.02 -21.47
N THR A 336 -0.19 2.10 -22.42
CA THR A 336 -0.24 2.44 -23.84
C THR A 336 -1.71 2.71 -24.19
N PRO A 337 -2.08 3.91 -24.69
CA PRO A 337 -3.47 4.23 -24.96
C PRO A 337 -4.10 3.20 -25.90
N LEU A 338 -5.28 2.70 -25.51
CA LEU A 338 -6.00 1.66 -26.25
C LEU A 338 -6.17 1.94 -27.75
N PRO A 339 -6.45 3.19 -28.20
CA PRO A 339 -6.50 3.50 -29.63
C PRO A 339 -5.18 3.22 -30.36
N VAL A 340 -4.04 3.46 -29.71
CA VAL A 340 -2.70 3.20 -30.26
C VAL A 340 -2.45 1.69 -30.36
N VAL A 341 -2.74 0.95 -29.28
CA VAL A 341 -2.61 -0.53 -29.27
C VAL A 341 -3.47 -1.14 -30.39
N ARG A 342 -4.74 -0.76 -30.47
CA ARG A 342 -5.67 -1.27 -31.50
C ARG A 342 -5.23 -0.90 -32.90
N PHE A 343 -4.70 0.31 -33.11
CA PHE A 343 -4.15 0.72 -34.39
C PHE A 343 -3.00 -0.19 -34.81
N ILE A 344 -2.01 -0.40 -33.93
CA ILE A 344 -0.86 -1.27 -34.20
C ILE A 344 -1.31 -2.69 -34.53
N LEU A 345 -2.17 -3.29 -33.71
CA LEU A 345 -2.63 -4.66 -33.90
C LEU A 345 -3.42 -4.85 -35.19
N ARG A 346 -4.31 -3.90 -35.54
CA ARG A 346 -5.04 -3.93 -36.81
C ARG A 346 -4.10 -3.80 -38.00
N SER A 347 -3.12 -2.91 -37.93
CA SER A 347 -2.12 -2.75 -38.99
C SER A 347 -1.28 -4.01 -39.16
N VAL A 348 -0.83 -4.65 -38.07
CA VAL A 348 -0.13 -5.95 -38.14
C VAL A 348 -1.01 -7.01 -38.78
N ASN A 349 -2.29 -7.09 -38.39
CA ASN A 349 -3.24 -8.04 -38.97
C ASN A 349 -3.42 -7.85 -40.49
N VAL A 350 -3.56 -6.59 -40.94
CA VAL A 350 -3.67 -6.26 -42.37
C VAL A 350 -2.39 -6.62 -43.13
N LEU A 351 -1.21 -6.38 -42.54
CA LEU A 351 0.06 -6.75 -43.17
C LEU A 351 0.21 -8.27 -43.32
N LEU A 352 -0.16 -9.07 -42.31
CA LEU A 352 -0.18 -10.53 -42.39
C LEU A 352 -1.05 -11.01 -43.56
N GLN A 353 -2.23 -10.41 -43.74
CA GLN A 353 -3.15 -10.75 -44.83
C GLN A 353 -2.60 -10.33 -46.21
N THR A 354 -2.19 -9.07 -46.35
CA THR A 354 -1.91 -8.46 -47.65
C THR A 354 -0.49 -8.68 -48.15
N LYS A 355 0.51 -8.79 -47.26
CA LYS A 355 1.93 -8.92 -47.61
C LYS A 355 2.45 -10.35 -47.44
N PHE A 356 1.92 -11.09 -46.47
CA PHE A 356 2.40 -12.44 -46.15
C PHE A 356 1.43 -13.56 -46.60
N GLY A 357 0.27 -13.20 -47.18
CA GLY A 357 -0.72 -14.16 -47.69
C GLY A 357 -1.37 -15.01 -46.59
N ILE A 358 -1.39 -14.51 -45.35
CA ILE A 358 -1.99 -15.19 -44.20
C ILE A 358 -3.42 -14.64 -44.04
N ASN A 359 -4.38 -15.22 -44.75
CA ASN A 359 -5.76 -14.69 -44.86
C ASN A 359 -6.46 -14.53 -43.51
N GLN A 360 -6.20 -15.42 -42.55
CA GLN A 360 -6.76 -15.35 -41.20
C GLN A 360 -6.00 -14.37 -40.28
N GLY A 361 -4.94 -13.72 -40.78
CA GLY A 361 -4.15 -12.74 -40.05
C GLY A 361 -3.62 -13.28 -38.72
N LEU A 362 -3.88 -12.54 -37.64
CA LEU A 362 -3.50 -12.92 -36.27
C LEU A 362 -4.24 -14.17 -35.76
N ALA A 363 -5.37 -14.55 -36.37
CA ALA A 363 -6.15 -15.73 -35.99
C ALA A 363 -5.72 -17.01 -36.75
N ASP A 364 -4.63 -16.96 -37.53
CA ASP A 364 -4.17 -18.10 -38.31
C ASP A 364 -3.68 -19.25 -37.42
N ALA A 365 -4.34 -20.40 -37.54
CA ALA A 365 -4.05 -21.60 -36.76
C ALA A 365 -3.11 -22.58 -37.49
N GLN A 366 -2.62 -22.25 -38.69
CA GLN A 366 -1.75 -23.14 -39.46
C GLN A 366 -0.45 -23.41 -38.69
N LYS A 367 0.09 -24.63 -38.86
CA LYS A 367 1.39 -25.01 -38.33
C LYS A 367 2.40 -25.20 -39.45
N ILE A 368 3.66 -24.94 -39.14
CA ILE A 368 4.82 -25.21 -39.99
C ILE A 368 5.73 -26.23 -39.29
N THR A 369 6.34 -27.12 -40.06
CA THR A 369 7.27 -28.12 -39.54
C THR A 369 8.71 -27.61 -39.72
N SER A 370 9.47 -27.54 -38.63
CA SER A 370 10.90 -27.30 -38.67
C SER A 370 11.65 -28.61 -38.36
N GLN A 371 12.71 -28.88 -39.10
CA GLN A 371 13.62 -29.99 -38.81
C GLN A 371 14.92 -29.42 -38.23
N LYS A 372 15.26 -29.81 -37.01
CA LYS A 372 16.55 -29.44 -36.39
C LYS A 372 17.32 -30.71 -36.04
N MET A 373 18.63 -30.66 -36.20
CA MET A 373 19.51 -31.71 -35.72
C MET A 373 19.72 -31.49 -34.21
N VAL A 374 19.22 -32.41 -33.39
CA VAL A 374 19.29 -32.32 -31.93
C VAL A 374 20.07 -33.52 -31.41
N GLN A 375 20.90 -33.30 -30.42
CA GLN A 375 21.71 -34.34 -29.82
C GLN A 375 20.84 -35.20 -28.92
N ASN A 376 20.76 -36.50 -29.17
CA ASN A 376 20.02 -37.41 -28.31
C ASN A 376 20.77 -37.65 -26.99
N THR A 377 20.12 -38.30 -26.03
CA THR A 377 20.69 -38.69 -24.72
C THR A 377 21.96 -39.56 -24.79
N LYS A 378 22.33 -40.04 -25.99
CA LYS A 378 23.55 -40.81 -26.27
C LYS A 378 24.58 -40.02 -27.10
N GLY A 379 24.44 -38.70 -27.22
CA GLY A 379 25.40 -37.83 -27.91
C GLY A 379 25.31 -37.83 -29.44
N LYS A 380 24.41 -38.60 -30.07
CA LYS A 380 24.26 -38.69 -31.53
C LYS A 380 23.32 -37.60 -32.04
N LEU A 381 23.69 -36.91 -33.12
CA LEU A 381 22.80 -35.96 -33.79
C LEU A 381 21.67 -36.71 -34.51
N VAL A 382 20.43 -36.40 -34.13
CA VAL A 382 19.22 -36.98 -34.72
C VAL A 382 18.34 -35.85 -35.25
N SER A 383 17.72 -36.04 -36.41
CA SER A 383 16.76 -35.09 -36.95
C SER A 383 15.47 -35.14 -36.13
N GLN A 384 15.17 -34.05 -35.42
CA GLN A 384 13.93 -33.86 -34.69
C GLN A 384 13.01 -32.96 -35.51
N LYS A 385 11.83 -33.48 -35.87
CA LYS A 385 10.76 -32.68 -36.46
C LYS A 385 9.95 -32.05 -35.33
N THR A 386 9.82 -30.74 -35.35
CA THR A 386 8.99 -30.00 -34.40
C THR A 386 8.00 -29.13 -35.17
N GLU A 387 6.73 -29.19 -34.79
CA GLU A 387 5.68 -28.35 -35.36
C GLU A 387 5.48 -27.10 -34.52
N TYR A 388 5.35 -25.96 -35.19
CA TYR A 388 5.09 -24.67 -34.57
C TYR A 388 3.91 -23.99 -35.25
N HIS A 389 3.16 -23.17 -34.52
CA HIS A 389 2.20 -22.27 -35.15
C HIS A 389 2.94 -21.31 -36.08
N ARG A 390 2.38 -21.09 -37.27
CA ARG A 390 2.95 -20.24 -38.31
C ARG A 390 3.04 -18.79 -37.85
N VAL A 391 2.02 -18.32 -37.14
CA VAL A 391 2.01 -17.01 -36.49
C VAL A 391 2.34 -17.21 -35.01
N GLN A 392 3.37 -16.53 -34.55
CA GLN A 392 3.78 -16.49 -33.14
C GLN A 392 3.90 -15.03 -32.73
N ILE A 393 3.40 -14.71 -31.55
CA ILE A 393 3.38 -13.35 -31.04
C ILE A 393 4.19 -13.31 -29.75
N LEU A 394 5.10 -12.35 -29.69
CA LEU A 394 5.93 -12.08 -28.53
C LEU A 394 5.81 -10.59 -28.21
N ASP A 395 5.43 -10.31 -26.97
CA ASP A 395 5.49 -8.99 -26.38
C ASP A 395 6.59 -8.99 -25.32
N PHE A 396 7.78 -8.54 -25.72
CA PHE A 396 8.97 -8.59 -24.87
C PHE A 396 8.91 -7.58 -23.71
N ALA A 397 8.02 -6.60 -23.78
CA ALA A 397 7.85 -5.54 -22.80
C ALA A 397 6.37 -5.42 -22.42
N THR A 398 5.80 -6.54 -21.95
CA THR A 398 4.35 -6.67 -21.88
C THR A 398 3.66 -5.73 -20.89
N GLY A 399 4.39 -5.23 -19.89
CA GLY A 399 3.86 -4.30 -18.90
C GLY A 399 2.57 -4.82 -18.29
N THR A 400 1.47 -4.10 -18.49
CA THR A 400 0.12 -4.46 -18.02
C THR A 400 -0.59 -5.53 -18.86
N GLY A 401 0.07 -6.09 -19.88
CA GLY A 401 -0.48 -7.12 -20.77
C GLY A 401 -1.46 -6.59 -21.82
N THR A 402 -1.54 -5.27 -22.03
CA THR A 402 -2.57 -4.64 -22.87
C THR A 402 -2.53 -5.16 -24.31
N PHE A 403 -1.35 -5.35 -24.91
CA PHE A 403 -1.23 -5.90 -26.27
C PHE A 403 -1.75 -7.34 -26.34
N LEU A 404 -1.33 -8.20 -25.43
CA LEU A 404 -1.74 -9.61 -25.40
C LEU A 404 -3.26 -9.74 -25.17
N HIS A 405 -3.82 -8.95 -24.26
CA HIS A 405 -5.26 -8.90 -24.03
C HIS A 405 -6.04 -8.47 -25.30
N GLU A 406 -5.62 -7.38 -25.94
CA GLU A 406 -6.30 -6.89 -27.16
C GLU A 406 -6.12 -7.84 -28.35
N ILE A 407 -5.01 -8.58 -28.43
CA ILE A 407 -4.83 -9.65 -29.42
C ILE A 407 -5.88 -10.74 -29.20
N ILE A 408 -6.05 -11.21 -27.96
CA ILE A 408 -7.05 -12.24 -27.63
C ILE A 408 -8.45 -11.74 -28.01
N LEU A 409 -8.79 -10.49 -27.69
CA LEU A 409 -10.08 -9.90 -28.07
C LEU A 409 -10.27 -9.79 -29.59
N LEU A 410 -9.24 -9.36 -30.32
CA LEU A 410 -9.29 -9.24 -31.78
C LEU A 410 -9.45 -10.61 -32.44
N ILE A 411 -8.76 -11.63 -31.95
CA ILE A 411 -8.94 -13.01 -32.40
C ILE A 411 -10.35 -13.49 -32.03
N TYR A 412 -10.82 -13.28 -30.79
CA TYR A 412 -12.16 -13.67 -30.38
C TYR A 412 -13.25 -13.06 -31.29
N GLN A 413 -13.10 -11.78 -31.64
CA GLN A 413 -14.01 -11.08 -32.56
C GLN A 413 -14.03 -11.71 -33.97
N SER A 414 -12.93 -12.30 -34.44
CA SER A 414 -12.92 -13.00 -35.74
C SER A 414 -13.75 -14.29 -35.73
N PHE A 415 -14.04 -14.84 -34.53
CA PHE A 415 -14.94 -15.98 -34.34
C PHE A 415 -16.41 -15.59 -34.08
N ALA A 416 -16.79 -14.32 -34.25
CA ALA A 416 -18.18 -13.89 -34.10
C ALA A 416 -19.11 -14.71 -35.04
N GLY A 417 -20.13 -15.36 -34.46
CA GLY A 417 -21.02 -16.30 -35.17
C GLY A 417 -20.53 -17.76 -35.24
N GLN A 418 -19.33 -18.07 -34.74
CA GLN A 418 -18.74 -19.41 -34.66
C GLN A 418 -18.22 -19.72 -33.24
N THR A 419 -18.96 -19.30 -32.21
CA THR A 419 -18.55 -19.40 -30.79
C THR A 419 -18.15 -20.82 -30.36
N GLY A 420 -18.71 -21.85 -31.01
CA GLY A 420 -18.36 -23.27 -30.84
C GLY A 420 -16.90 -23.63 -31.15
N ARG A 421 -16.14 -22.79 -31.87
CA ARG A 421 -14.72 -23.01 -32.20
C ARG A 421 -13.74 -22.34 -31.24
N TRP A 422 -14.20 -21.42 -30.39
CA TRP A 422 -13.34 -20.79 -29.38
C TRP A 422 -13.02 -21.78 -28.26
N PRO A 423 -11.78 -21.91 -27.77
CA PRO A 423 -11.48 -22.86 -26.69
C PRO A 423 -12.37 -22.63 -25.46
N ALA A 424 -12.97 -23.68 -24.92
CA ALA A 424 -13.88 -23.58 -23.77
C ALA A 424 -13.20 -22.97 -22.53
N SER A 425 -11.89 -23.18 -22.37
CA SER A 425 -11.05 -22.59 -21.33
C SER A 425 -10.96 -21.06 -21.39
N LEU A 426 -11.34 -20.45 -22.51
CA LEU A 426 -11.34 -18.99 -22.75
C LEU A 426 -12.77 -18.43 -22.90
N ARG A 427 -13.82 -19.24 -22.72
CA ARG A 427 -15.24 -18.82 -22.86
C ARG A 427 -15.84 -18.19 -21.60
N SER A 428 -15.17 -18.28 -20.47
CA SER A 428 -15.62 -17.70 -19.21
C SER A 428 -14.44 -17.43 -18.27
N LYS A 429 -13.94 -16.20 -18.29
CA LYS A 429 -13.32 -15.53 -17.14
C LYS A 429 -13.61 -14.04 -17.26
#